data_AF-G1VUK1-F1
#
_entry.id   AF-G1VUK1-F1
#
_cell.length_a   1.000
_cell.length_b   1.000
_cell.length_c   1.000
_cell.angle_alpha   90.00
_cell.angle_beta   90.00
_cell.angle_gamma   90.00
#
_symmetry.space_group_name_H-M   'P 1'
#
loop_
_entity.id
_entity.type
_entity.pdbx_description
1 polymer ?
#
loop_
_entity_poly.entity_id
_entity_poly.type
_entity_poly.pdbx_seq_one_letter_code
_entity_poly.pdbx_strand_id
1 'polypeptide(L)'
;MDDIRIRTHKELSGVAEKYYGFTFRQWLFLVLTGIITVPTYLYLTPILGDEISSWIVIIMGLPLMLCGFLTLQGMTADRLLPFLKRHYLDFGKPLEYKTEKELLAEKEAKKNKGKKQKEESVQIIEKPKKPTRAERKQAKKEKKALMKMEKEQKKEKARLEKQKELELKIERKKAKEKAKAMKWYGDLDANKKALIEERTMENSENALTKEDIENIVRLGEKAKGYLETIEKGVEEDVQKEGKEREIEKA
;
A
#
# COMPACT_ATOMS: atom_id res chain seq x y z
N MET A 1 -74.77 -12.96 -6.14
CA MET A 1 -73.49 -13.32 -5.50
C MET A 1 -72.58 -12.12 -5.66
N ASP A 2 -72.19 -11.47 -4.58
CA ASP A 2 -71.25 -10.35 -4.62
C ASP A 2 -69.86 -10.86 -4.97
N ASP A 3 -69.24 -10.29 -6.01
CA ASP A 3 -67.87 -10.61 -6.41
C ASP A 3 -66.88 -10.12 -5.36
N ILE A 4 -66.48 -11.01 -4.45
CA ILE A 4 -65.46 -10.74 -3.45
C ILE A 4 -64.10 -10.65 -4.16
N ARG A 5 -63.68 -9.43 -4.51
CA ARG A 5 -62.30 -9.17 -4.95
C ARG A 5 -61.36 -9.27 -3.77
N ILE A 6 -60.59 -10.35 -3.72
CA ILE A 6 -59.47 -10.52 -2.80
C ILE A 6 -58.45 -9.41 -3.09
N ARG A 7 -58.41 -8.37 -2.25
CA ARG A 7 -57.37 -7.33 -2.31
C ARG A 7 -56.12 -7.85 -1.64
N THR A 8 -55.20 -8.41 -2.42
CA THR A 8 -53.87 -8.78 -1.89
C THR A 8 -53.11 -7.50 -1.55
N HIS A 9 -52.64 -7.38 -0.31
CA HIS A 9 -51.81 -6.25 0.11
C HIS A 9 -50.49 -6.24 -0.67
N LYS A 10 -50.00 -5.06 -1.05
CA LYS A 10 -48.83 -4.85 -1.93
C LYS A 10 -47.54 -5.54 -1.43
N GLU A 11 -47.48 -5.79 -0.14
CA GLU A 11 -46.40 -6.39 0.65
C GLU A 11 -46.31 -7.92 0.51
N LEU A 12 -47.39 -8.59 0.07
CA LEU A 12 -47.42 -10.04 -0.18
C LEU A 12 -47.04 -10.42 -1.63
N SER A 13 -46.84 -9.44 -2.51
CA SER A 13 -46.54 -9.68 -3.93
C SER A 13 -45.18 -10.33 -4.19
N GLY A 14 -44.22 -10.22 -3.26
CA GLY A 14 -42.89 -10.82 -3.39
C GLY A 14 -42.81 -12.31 -3.03
N VAL A 15 -43.88 -12.89 -2.44
CA VAL A 15 -43.89 -14.27 -1.96
C VAL A 15 -44.12 -15.27 -3.11
N ALA A 16 -44.72 -14.83 -4.21
CA ALA A 16 -45.14 -15.71 -5.32
C ALA A 16 -44.07 -15.95 -6.41
N GLU A 17 -42.94 -15.25 -6.41
CA GLU A 17 -41.95 -15.31 -7.52
C GLU A 17 -40.86 -16.38 -7.35
N LYS A 18 -40.97 -17.26 -6.34
CA LYS A 18 -39.96 -18.28 -6.05
C LYS A 18 -40.26 -19.58 -6.81
N TYR A 19 -39.50 -19.84 -7.87
CA TYR A 19 -39.52 -21.10 -8.60
C TYR A 19 -38.67 -22.13 -7.84
N TYR A 20 -39.29 -23.20 -7.34
CA TYR A 20 -38.62 -24.27 -6.58
C TYR A 20 -37.87 -23.77 -5.33
N GLY A 21 -38.39 -22.73 -4.68
CA GLY A 21 -37.78 -22.16 -3.46
C GLY A 21 -36.70 -21.10 -3.72
N PHE A 22 -36.30 -20.88 -4.98
CA PHE A 22 -35.35 -19.83 -5.37
C PHE A 22 -36.01 -18.77 -6.27
N THR A 23 -35.55 -17.53 -6.15
CA THR A 23 -35.97 -16.45 -7.07
C THR A 23 -35.40 -16.73 -8.47
N PHE A 24 -36.12 -16.35 -9.54
CA PHE A 24 -35.64 -16.47 -10.94
C PHE A 24 -34.21 -15.91 -11.13
N ARG A 25 -33.90 -14.83 -10.42
CA ARG A 25 -32.56 -14.22 -10.39
C ARG A 25 -31.48 -15.16 -9.86
N GLN A 26 -31.75 -15.91 -8.78
CA GLN A 26 -30.80 -16.85 -8.21
C GLN A 26 -30.54 -18.00 -9.20
N TRP A 27 -31.58 -18.47 -9.89
CA TRP A 27 -31.45 -19.43 -10.99
C TRP A 27 -30.53 -18.92 -12.10
N LEU A 28 -30.72 -17.67 -12.54
CA LEU A 28 -29.88 -17.06 -13.58
C LEU A 28 -28.40 -17.03 -13.18
N PHE A 29 -28.09 -16.55 -11.97
CA PHE A 29 -26.71 -16.47 -11.48
C PHE A 29 -26.11 -17.84 -11.17
N LEU A 30 -26.90 -18.81 -10.73
CA LEU A 30 -26.45 -20.19 -10.49
C LEU A 30 -26.03 -20.86 -11.81
N VAL A 31 -26.88 -20.77 -12.84
CA VAL A 31 -26.57 -21.29 -14.18
C VAL A 31 -25.35 -20.58 -14.77
N LEU A 32 -25.32 -19.24 -14.69
CA LEU A 32 -24.21 -18.45 -15.22
C LEU A 32 -22.89 -18.73 -14.50
N THR A 33 -22.92 -18.92 -13.17
CA THR A 33 -21.73 -19.30 -12.40
C THR A 33 -21.25 -20.68 -12.85
N GLY A 34 -22.13 -21.68 -12.97
CA GLY A 34 -21.78 -23.02 -13.45
C GLY A 34 -21.16 -23.02 -14.85
N ILE A 35 -21.70 -22.24 -15.78
CA ILE A 35 -21.17 -22.09 -17.15
C ILE A 35 -19.77 -21.49 -17.14
N ILE A 36 -19.43 -20.63 -16.18
CA ILE A 36 -18.11 -20.00 -16.10
C ILE A 36 -17.13 -20.90 -15.34
N THR A 37 -17.53 -21.43 -14.19
CA THR A 37 -16.65 -22.17 -13.27
C THR A 37 -16.28 -23.55 -13.79
N VAL A 38 -17.23 -24.29 -14.39
CA VAL A 38 -16.97 -25.66 -14.85
C VAL A 38 -15.93 -25.71 -15.97
N PRO A 39 -16.02 -24.90 -17.06
CA PRO A 39 -14.98 -24.89 -18.08
C PRO A 39 -13.65 -24.34 -17.57
N THR A 40 -13.70 -23.38 -16.63
CA THR A 40 -12.48 -22.83 -16.01
C THR A 40 -11.75 -23.90 -15.22
N TYR A 41 -12.47 -24.71 -14.45
CA TYR A 41 -11.89 -25.83 -13.71
C TYR A 41 -11.24 -26.85 -14.65
N LEU A 42 -11.97 -27.34 -15.67
CA LEU A 42 -11.44 -28.30 -16.64
C LEU A 42 -10.20 -27.80 -17.37
N TYR A 43 -10.12 -26.49 -17.64
CA TYR A 43 -8.96 -25.86 -18.27
C TYR A 43 -7.77 -25.67 -17.33
N LEU A 44 -8.01 -25.35 -16.05
CA LEU A 44 -6.96 -25.11 -15.05
C LEU A 44 -6.37 -26.41 -14.47
N THR A 45 -7.18 -27.45 -14.29
CA THR A 45 -6.75 -28.74 -13.71
C THR A 45 -5.48 -29.33 -14.34
N PRO A 46 -5.33 -29.40 -15.68
CA PRO A 46 -4.10 -29.95 -16.29
C PRO A 46 -2.86 -29.05 -16.11
N ILE A 47 -3.04 -27.76 -15.78
CA ILE A 47 -1.94 -26.79 -15.69
C ILE A 47 -1.47 -26.60 -14.24
N LEU A 48 -2.40 -26.42 -13.30
CA LEU A 48 -2.11 -26.08 -11.90
C LEU A 48 -2.36 -27.24 -10.92
N GLY A 49 -2.91 -28.37 -11.38
CA GLY A 49 -3.35 -29.46 -10.52
C GLY A 49 -4.70 -29.20 -9.87
N ASP A 50 -5.28 -30.25 -9.28
CA ASP A 50 -6.66 -30.24 -8.80
C ASP A 50 -6.89 -29.23 -7.65
N GLU A 51 -6.03 -29.29 -6.63
CA GLU A 51 -6.15 -28.48 -5.41
C GLU A 51 -6.18 -26.97 -5.72
N ILE A 52 -5.20 -26.48 -6.48
CA ILE A 52 -5.07 -25.05 -6.79
C ILE A 52 -6.20 -24.59 -7.71
N SER A 53 -6.60 -25.43 -8.67
CA SER A 53 -7.69 -25.13 -9.59
C SER A 53 -9.03 -25.00 -8.86
N SER A 54 -9.30 -25.87 -7.89
CA SER A 54 -10.48 -25.80 -7.03
C SER A 54 -10.54 -24.49 -6.23
N TRP A 55 -9.44 -24.09 -5.59
CA TRP A 55 -9.37 -22.81 -4.87
C TRP A 55 -9.62 -21.59 -5.76
N ILE A 56 -9.06 -21.58 -6.98
CA ILE A 56 -9.29 -20.48 -7.94
C ILE A 56 -10.76 -20.41 -8.32
N VAL A 57 -11.39 -21.55 -8.59
CA VAL A 57 -12.81 -21.63 -8.97
C VAL A 57 -13.71 -21.16 -7.82
N ILE A 58 -13.38 -21.51 -6.57
CA ILE A 58 -14.11 -21.02 -5.40
C ILE A 58 -13.99 -19.50 -5.28
N ILE A 59 -12.78 -18.94 -5.39
CA ILE A 59 -12.56 -17.48 -5.28
C ILE A 59 -13.29 -16.73 -6.41
N MET A 60 -13.40 -17.33 -7.60
CA MET A 60 -14.12 -16.75 -8.73
C MET A 60 -15.64 -16.90 -8.61
N GLY A 61 -16.12 -18.07 -8.18
CA GLY A 61 -17.54 -18.39 -8.08
C GLY A 61 -18.22 -17.71 -6.89
N LEU A 62 -17.52 -17.56 -5.76
CA LEU A 62 -18.06 -16.98 -4.53
C LEU A 62 -18.64 -15.55 -4.73
N PRO A 63 -17.92 -14.57 -5.30
CA PRO A 63 -18.47 -13.22 -5.52
C PRO A 63 -19.61 -13.21 -6.54
N LEU A 64 -19.59 -14.09 -7.56
CA LEU A 64 -20.68 -14.21 -8.54
C LEU A 64 -21.95 -14.76 -7.91
N MET A 65 -21.82 -15.82 -7.10
CA MET A 65 -22.93 -16.40 -6.36
C MET A 65 -23.45 -15.43 -5.30
N LEU A 66 -22.57 -14.78 -4.53
CA LEU A 66 -22.95 -13.71 -3.60
C LEU A 66 -23.75 -12.61 -4.30
N CYS A 67 -23.30 -12.14 -5.46
CA CYS A 67 -24.06 -11.14 -6.23
C CYS A 67 -25.49 -11.62 -6.54
N GLY A 68 -25.66 -12.87 -6.94
CA GLY A 68 -26.97 -13.47 -7.23
C GLY A 68 -27.87 -13.63 -6.00
N PHE A 69 -27.30 -13.99 -4.85
CA PHE A 69 -28.02 -14.30 -3.62
C PHE A 69 -28.18 -13.12 -2.66
N LEU A 70 -27.37 -12.07 -2.77
CA LEU A 70 -27.47 -10.88 -1.92
C LEU A 70 -28.71 -10.06 -2.31
N THR A 71 -29.67 -10.04 -1.40
CA THR A 71 -30.81 -9.13 -1.39
C THR A 71 -30.60 -8.15 -0.24
N LEU A 72 -29.90 -7.04 -0.49
CA LEU A 72 -29.78 -5.98 0.50
C LEU A 72 -31.16 -5.32 0.70
N GLN A 73 -31.75 -5.56 1.87
CA GLN A 73 -32.92 -4.84 2.40
C GLN A 73 -34.15 -4.83 1.46
N GLY A 74 -34.51 -5.99 0.89
CA GLY A 74 -35.73 -6.13 0.08
C GLY A 74 -35.70 -5.40 -1.27
N MET A 75 -34.60 -4.75 -1.63
CA MET A 75 -34.41 -4.16 -2.96
C MET A 75 -33.76 -5.17 -3.90
N THR A 76 -34.40 -5.41 -5.04
CA THR A 76 -33.83 -6.18 -6.15
C THR A 76 -32.51 -5.56 -6.60
N ALA A 77 -31.48 -6.36 -6.89
CA ALA A 77 -30.17 -5.79 -7.18
C ALA A 77 -30.08 -4.96 -8.45
N ASP A 78 -31.09 -5.01 -9.31
CA ASP A 78 -31.27 -4.06 -10.42
C ASP A 78 -31.26 -2.60 -9.94
N ARG A 79 -31.75 -2.35 -8.72
CA ARG A 79 -31.65 -1.06 -8.04
C ARG A 79 -30.40 -0.93 -7.17
N LEU A 80 -29.83 -2.04 -6.71
CA LEU A 80 -28.64 -2.07 -5.88
C LEU A 80 -27.37 -1.74 -6.68
N LEU A 81 -27.21 -2.24 -7.90
CA LEU A 81 -26.06 -1.96 -8.77
C LEU A 81 -25.92 -0.47 -9.12
N PRO A 82 -26.98 0.24 -9.58
CA PRO A 82 -26.90 1.68 -9.77
C PRO A 82 -26.79 2.43 -8.44
N PHE A 83 -27.33 1.91 -7.33
CA PHE A 83 -27.15 2.49 -6.01
C PHE A 83 -25.70 2.38 -5.54
N LEU A 84 -25.04 1.22 -5.62
CA LEU A 84 -23.61 1.05 -5.33
C LEU A 84 -22.76 1.85 -6.31
N LYS A 85 -23.08 1.85 -7.60
CA LYS A 85 -22.37 2.67 -8.58
C LYS A 85 -22.44 4.14 -8.22
N ARG A 86 -23.64 4.65 -7.92
CA ARG A 86 -23.83 6.03 -7.47
C ARG A 86 -23.16 6.28 -6.12
N HIS A 87 -23.19 5.31 -5.20
CA HIS A 87 -22.67 5.45 -3.85
C HIS A 87 -21.14 5.39 -3.76
N TYR A 88 -20.51 4.55 -4.57
CA TYR A 88 -19.06 4.36 -4.54
C TYR A 88 -18.33 5.11 -5.65
N LEU A 89 -18.95 5.34 -6.83
CA LEU A 89 -18.29 6.05 -7.93
C LEU A 89 -18.67 7.54 -8.02
N ASP A 90 -19.92 7.92 -7.73
CA ASP A 90 -20.36 9.32 -7.88
C ASP A 90 -20.16 10.17 -6.61
N PHE A 91 -19.77 9.58 -5.48
CA PHE A 91 -19.42 10.32 -4.25
C PHE A 91 -18.08 11.08 -4.32
N GLY A 92 -17.36 10.99 -5.45
CA GLY A 92 -16.18 11.83 -5.71
C GLY A 92 -16.48 13.32 -5.91
N LYS A 93 -17.75 13.75 -5.77
CA LYS A 93 -18.16 15.15 -5.88
C LYS A 93 -18.60 15.65 -4.49
N PRO A 94 -18.04 16.77 -4.00
CA PRO A 94 -18.51 17.35 -2.74
C PRO A 94 -20.00 17.65 -2.84
N LEU A 95 -20.76 17.24 -1.82
CA LEU A 95 -22.20 17.46 -1.76
C LEU A 95 -22.43 18.95 -1.46
N GLU A 96 -22.54 19.78 -2.49
CA GLU A 96 -22.87 21.19 -2.34
C GLU A 96 -24.33 21.33 -1.86
N TYR A 97 -24.52 21.94 -0.69
CA TYR A 97 -25.84 22.30 -0.19
C TYR A 97 -26.41 23.44 -1.05
N LYS A 98 -27.53 23.18 -1.72
CA LYS A 98 -28.30 24.20 -2.45
C LYS A 98 -29.65 24.38 -1.79
N THR A 99 -30.04 25.62 -1.56
CA THR A 99 -31.33 25.95 -0.94
C THR A 99 -32.47 25.68 -1.94
N GLU A 100 -33.66 25.32 -1.46
CA GLU A 100 -34.81 24.97 -2.31
C GLU A 100 -35.13 26.03 -3.38
N LYS A 101 -34.92 27.30 -3.02
CA LYS A 101 -35.08 28.46 -3.91
C LYS A 101 -34.10 28.44 -5.11
N GLU A 102 -32.85 28.07 -4.88
CA GLU A 102 -31.85 27.93 -5.97
C GLU A 102 -32.13 26.70 -6.84
N LEU A 103 -32.61 25.61 -6.25
CA LEU A 103 -32.93 24.39 -6.99
C LEU A 103 -34.16 24.57 -7.90
N LEU A 104 -35.16 25.34 -7.43
CA LEU A 104 -36.30 25.76 -8.24
C LEU A 104 -35.87 26.72 -9.35
N ALA A 105 -35.02 27.70 -9.06
CA ALA A 105 -34.46 28.60 -10.07
C ALA A 105 -33.62 27.86 -11.13
N GLU A 106 -32.86 26.82 -10.76
CA GLU A 106 -32.09 26.00 -11.71
C GLU A 106 -32.99 25.10 -12.56
N LYS A 107 -34.08 24.56 -11.98
CA LYS A 107 -35.11 23.81 -12.72
C LYS A 107 -35.89 24.71 -13.68
N GLU A 108 -36.23 25.92 -13.28
CA GLU A 108 -36.87 26.93 -14.12
C GLU A 108 -35.94 27.43 -15.23
N ALA A 109 -34.65 27.62 -14.94
CA ALA A 109 -33.64 27.97 -15.94
C ALA A 109 -33.42 26.85 -16.98
N LYS A 110 -33.49 25.57 -16.57
CA LYS A 110 -33.45 24.41 -17.48
C LYS A 110 -34.73 24.30 -18.30
N LYS A 111 -35.90 24.58 -17.71
CA LYS A 111 -37.20 24.64 -18.41
C LYS A 111 -37.25 25.80 -19.42
N ASN A 112 -36.65 26.94 -19.09
CA ASN A 112 -36.50 28.09 -20.00
C ASN A 112 -35.45 27.87 -21.09
N LYS A 113 -34.40 27.06 -20.88
CA LYS A 113 -33.51 26.63 -21.97
C LYS A 113 -34.24 25.73 -22.98
N GLY A 114 -35.15 24.86 -22.51
CA GLY A 114 -36.01 24.04 -23.36
C GLY A 114 -37.08 24.86 -24.13
N LYS A 115 -37.59 25.94 -23.53
CA LYS A 115 -38.50 26.89 -24.22
C LYS A 115 -37.77 27.85 -25.18
N LYS A 116 -36.58 28.35 -24.81
CA LYS A 116 -35.74 29.16 -25.70
C LYS A 116 -35.34 28.41 -26.96
N GLN A 117 -35.04 27.11 -26.89
CA GLN A 117 -34.78 26.31 -28.10
C GLN A 117 -36.01 26.15 -29.01
N LYS A 118 -37.23 26.36 -28.49
CA LYS A 118 -38.48 26.30 -29.25
C LYS A 118 -38.90 27.68 -29.79
N GLU A 119 -38.66 28.76 -29.05
CA GLU A 119 -38.96 30.15 -29.46
C GLU A 119 -37.87 30.79 -30.34
N GLU A 120 -36.60 30.38 -30.22
CA GLU A 120 -35.48 30.85 -31.08
C GLU A 120 -35.60 30.33 -32.52
N SER A 121 -36.49 29.36 -32.77
CA SER A 121 -36.87 28.91 -34.13
C SER A 121 -37.90 29.80 -34.82
N VAL A 122 -38.54 30.74 -34.10
CA VAL A 122 -39.64 31.57 -34.62
C VAL A 122 -39.32 33.08 -34.65
N GLN A 123 -38.32 33.60 -33.90
CA GLN A 123 -38.07 35.05 -33.80
C GLN A 123 -36.63 35.53 -34.07
N ILE A 124 -35.96 35.05 -35.12
CA ILE A 124 -34.74 35.72 -35.62
C ILE A 124 -34.92 36.03 -37.11
N ILE A 125 -35.70 37.07 -37.38
CA ILE A 125 -35.57 37.93 -38.57
C ILE A 125 -35.07 39.29 -38.05
N GLU A 126 -33.86 39.33 -37.49
CA GLU A 126 -32.99 40.51 -37.53
C GLU A 126 -31.56 40.00 -37.61
N LYS A 127 -30.83 40.45 -38.61
CA LYS A 127 -29.53 39.91 -39.01
C LYS A 127 -28.45 40.29 -37.99
N PRO A 128 -27.84 39.35 -37.23
CA PRO A 128 -26.51 39.61 -36.70
C PRO A 128 -25.55 39.63 -37.90
N LYS A 129 -24.66 40.63 -37.97
CA LYS A 129 -23.55 40.65 -38.94
C LYS A 129 -22.88 39.28 -38.94
N LYS A 130 -22.96 38.58 -40.08
CA LYS A 130 -22.34 37.27 -40.25
C LYS A 130 -20.85 37.41 -39.94
N PRO A 131 -20.26 36.58 -39.04
CA PRO A 131 -18.81 36.56 -38.86
C PRO A 131 -18.19 36.23 -40.22
N THR A 132 -17.14 36.96 -40.57
CA THR A 132 -16.49 36.84 -41.88
C THR A 132 -16.02 35.40 -42.07
N ARG A 133 -16.05 34.87 -43.30
CA ARG A 133 -15.63 33.48 -43.61
C ARG A 133 -14.23 33.14 -43.07
N ALA A 134 -13.38 34.15 -42.86
CA ALA A 134 -12.07 34.06 -42.23
C ALA A 134 -12.14 33.76 -40.71
N GLU A 135 -12.96 34.46 -39.94
CA GLU A 135 -13.09 34.30 -38.48
C GLU A 135 -13.67 32.92 -38.11
N ARG A 136 -14.67 32.43 -38.87
CA ARG A 136 -15.19 31.07 -38.71
C ARG A 136 -14.16 29.98 -39.04
N LYS A 137 -13.21 30.25 -39.96
CA LYS A 137 -12.11 29.33 -40.27
C LYS A 137 -11.02 29.35 -39.20
N GLN A 138 -10.70 30.51 -38.63
CA GLN A 138 -9.76 30.65 -37.51
C GLN A 138 -10.28 29.98 -36.24
N ALA A 139 -11.51 30.26 -35.82
CA ALA A 139 -12.11 29.62 -34.64
C ALA A 139 -12.20 28.08 -34.76
N LYS A 140 -12.40 27.54 -35.98
CA LYS A 140 -12.41 26.09 -36.24
C LYS A 140 -11.00 25.48 -36.23
N LYS A 141 -9.97 26.24 -36.61
CA LYS A 141 -8.55 25.84 -36.48
C LYS A 141 -8.10 25.86 -35.02
N GLU A 142 -8.43 26.91 -34.28
CA GLU A 142 -8.08 27.07 -32.87
C GLU A 142 -8.74 26.00 -31.99
N LYS A 143 -10.03 25.72 -32.18
CA LYS A 143 -10.69 24.59 -31.49
C LYS A 143 -10.04 23.23 -31.79
N LYS A 144 -9.60 23.01 -33.04
CA LYS A 144 -8.88 21.77 -33.40
C LYS A 144 -7.48 21.72 -32.78
N ALA A 145 -6.79 22.85 -32.67
CA ALA A 145 -5.49 22.93 -32.00
C ALA A 145 -5.63 22.69 -30.48
N LEU A 146 -6.60 23.34 -29.83
CA LEU A 146 -6.90 23.16 -28.41
C LEU A 146 -7.24 21.69 -28.08
N MET A 147 -8.08 21.06 -28.91
CA MET A 147 -8.44 19.64 -28.73
C MET A 147 -7.26 18.68 -28.96
N LYS A 148 -6.29 19.04 -29.81
CA LYS A 148 -5.04 18.27 -29.98
C LYS A 148 -4.14 18.41 -28.75
N MET A 149 -3.94 19.63 -28.28
CA MET A 149 -3.14 19.89 -27.08
C MET A 149 -3.72 19.22 -25.83
N GLU A 150 -5.05 19.24 -25.66
CA GLU A 150 -5.72 18.57 -24.54
C GLU A 150 -5.54 17.04 -24.61
N LYS A 151 -5.64 16.44 -25.81
CA LYS A 151 -5.38 15.00 -26.01
C LYS A 151 -3.93 14.62 -25.73
N GLU A 152 -2.98 15.47 -26.09
CA GLU A 152 -1.56 15.26 -25.80
C GLU A 152 -1.28 15.37 -24.31
N GLN A 153 -1.77 16.42 -23.65
CA GLN A 153 -1.67 16.58 -22.18
C GLN A 153 -2.28 15.39 -21.43
N LYS A 154 -3.42 14.87 -21.88
CA LYS A 154 -4.06 13.70 -21.26
C LYS A 154 -3.24 12.42 -21.45
N LYS A 155 -2.61 12.24 -22.62
CA LYS A 155 -1.68 11.13 -22.87
C LYS A 155 -0.41 11.23 -22.03
N GLU A 156 0.12 12.43 -21.87
CA GLU A 156 1.34 12.72 -21.10
C GLU A 156 1.10 12.48 -19.60
N LYS A 157 -0.02 12.99 -19.05
CA LYS A 157 -0.45 12.68 -17.68
C LYS A 157 -0.65 11.18 -17.44
N ALA A 158 -1.27 10.46 -18.37
CA ALA A 158 -1.44 9.02 -18.26
C ALA A 158 -0.11 8.23 -18.32
N ARG A 159 0.90 8.73 -19.04
CA ARG A 159 2.26 8.15 -19.04
C ARG A 159 2.97 8.39 -17.72
N LEU A 160 2.88 9.61 -17.19
CA LEU A 160 3.47 9.96 -15.90
C LEU A 160 2.84 9.17 -14.75
N GLU A 161 1.52 8.99 -14.76
CA GLU A 161 0.81 8.19 -13.77
C GLU A 161 1.23 6.72 -13.81
N LYS A 162 1.40 6.14 -15.01
CA LYS A 162 1.93 4.77 -15.17
C LYS A 162 3.38 4.63 -14.66
N GLN A 163 4.24 5.63 -14.89
CA GLN A 163 5.60 5.63 -14.34
C GLN A 163 5.59 5.66 -12.81
N LYS A 164 4.77 6.53 -12.20
CA LYS A 164 4.60 6.59 -10.75
C LYS A 164 4.05 5.29 -10.16
N GLU A 165 3.10 4.65 -10.84
CA GLU A 165 2.56 3.36 -10.40
C GLU A 165 3.62 2.25 -10.43
N LEU A 166 4.47 2.22 -11.47
CA LEU A 166 5.60 1.29 -11.56
C LEU A 166 6.63 1.54 -10.46
N GLU A 167 6.98 2.80 -10.21
CA GLU A 167 7.91 3.20 -9.16
C GLU A 167 7.39 2.79 -7.77
N LEU A 168 6.11 3.07 -7.48
CA LEU A 168 5.46 2.64 -6.24
C LEU A 168 5.43 1.10 -6.09
N LYS A 169 5.24 0.35 -7.20
CA LYS A 169 5.34 -1.12 -7.18
C LYS A 169 6.76 -1.59 -6.87
N ILE A 170 7.78 -0.94 -7.43
CA ILE A 170 9.18 -1.24 -7.14
C ILE A 170 9.48 -0.94 -5.67
N GLU A 171 9.05 0.21 -5.16
CA GLU A 171 9.23 0.60 -3.76
C GLU A 171 8.54 -0.38 -2.81
N ARG A 172 7.30 -0.78 -3.10
CA ARG A 172 6.58 -1.82 -2.34
C ARG A 172 7.30 -3.16 -2.36
N LYS A 173 7.87 -3.57 -3.49
CA LYS A 173 8.69 -4.80 -3.57
C LYS A 173 9.94 -4.66 -2.71
N LYS A 174 10.67 -3.54 -2.81
CA LYS A 174 11.85 -3.26 -1.98
C LYS A 174 11.50 -3.24 -0.50
N ALA A 175 10.39 -2.63 -0.10
CA ALA A 175 9.91 -2.61 1.28
C ALA A 175 9.55 -4.01 1.79
N LYS A 176 8.89 -4.84 0.96
CA LYS A 176 8.59 -6.24 1.29
C LYS A 176 9.86 -7.07 1.46
N GLU A 177 10.83 -6.93 0.56
CA GLU A 177 12.12 -7.60 0.67
C GLU A 177 12.89 -7.14 1.90
N LYS A 178 12.90 -5.84 2.20
CA LYS A 178 13.49 -5.27 3.42
C LYS A 178 12.81 -5.80 4.68
N ALA A 179 11.48 -5.87 4.70
CA ALA A 179 10.74 -6.42 5.83
C ALA A 179 10.97 -7.93 6.00
N LYS A 180 11.09 -8.69 4.91
CA LYS A 180 11.50 -10.11 4.97
C LYS A 180 12.91 -10.25 5.53
N ALA A 181 13.87 -9.46 5.04
CA ALA A 181 15.24 -9.47 5.54
C ALA A 181 15.28 -9.13 7.03
N MET A 182 14.53 -8.11 7.47
CA MET A 182 14.39 -7.74 8.88
C MET A 182 13.74 -8.85 9.71
N LYS A 183 12.78 -9.60 9.15
CA LYS A 183 12.17 -10.76 9.84
C LYS A 183 13.14 -11.93 9.98
N TRP A 184 13.95 -12.21 8.95
CA TRP A 184 14.87 -13.36 8.94
C TRP A 184 16.15 -13.11 9.73
N TYR A 185 16.69 -11.90 9.63
CA TYR A 185 17.99 -11.59 10.20
C TYR A 185 17.94 -10.57 11.36
N GLY A 186 16.76 -10.07 11.72
CA GLY A 186 16.61 -9.04 12.73
C GLY A 186 17.16 -7.68 12.28
N ASP A 187 17.30 -6.76 13.23
CA ASP A 187 17.91 -5.45 12.97
C ASP A 187 19.44 -5.58 12.97
N LEU A 188 20.00 -5.93 11.79
CA LEU A 188 21.42 -6.18 11.60
C LEU A 188 22.30 -5.01 12.06
N ASP A 189 21.82 -3.78 11.88
CA ASP A 189 22.57 -2.58 12.21
C ASP A 189 22.62 -2.38 13.72
N ALA A 190 21.52 -2.66 14.44
CA ALA A 190 21.50 -2.68 15.89
C ALA A 190 22.43 -3.78 16.45
N ASN A 191 22.43 -4.96 15.83
CA ASN A 191 23.27 -6.08 16.26
C ASN A 191 24.76 -5.79 16.01
N LYS A 192 25.12 -5.21 14.87
CA LYS A 192 26.50 -4.77 14.59
C LYS A 192 26.95 -3.68 15.56
N LYS A 193 26.08 -2.73 15.88
CA LYS A 193 26.39 -1.66 16.83
C LYS A 193 26.60 -2.21 18.24
N ALA A 194 25.74 -3.12 18.69
CA ALA A 194 25.89 -3.82 19.96
C ALA A 194 27.21 -4.60 20.02
N LEU A 195 27.60 -5.28 18.93
CA LEU A 195 28.84 -6.05 18.85
C LEU A 195 30.09 -5.16 18.86
N ILE A 196 30.01 -3.97 18.27
CA ILE A 196 31.09 -2.95 18.34
C ILE A 196 31.18 -2.41 19.78
N GLU A 197 30.05 -2.14 20.43
CA GLU A 197 29.99 -1.62 21.79
C GLU A 197 30.51 -2.64 22.81
N GLU A 198 30.09 -3.90 22.69
CA GLU A 198 30.61 -5.03 23.46
C GLU A 198 32.12 -5.16 23.31
N ARG A 199 32.63 -5.13 22.07
CA ARG A 199 34.08 -5.19 21.80
C ARG A 199 34.85 -4.00 22.39
N THR A 200 34.26 -2.81 22.40
CA THR A 200 34.90 -1.64 23.02
C THR A 200 34.92 -1.72 24.55
N MET A 201 33.88 -2.31 25.16
CA MET A 201 33.81 -2.56 26.59
C MET A 201 34.81 -3.64 27.01
N GLU A 202 34.88 -4.76 26.29
CA GLU A 202 35.84 -5.85 26.55
C GLU A 202 37.31 -5.38 26.44
N ASN A 203 37.60 -4.50 25.47
CA ASN A 203 38.93 -3.92 25.31
C ASN A 203 39.23 -2.83 26.36
N SER A 204 38.21 -2.21 26.94
CA SER A 204 38.35 -1.28 28.08
C SER A 204 38.56 -2.03 29.40
N GLU A 205 37.88 -3.15 29.61
CA GLU A 205 38.03 -3.97 30.83
C GLU A 205 39.40 -4.65 30.89
N ASN A 206 39.95 -5.06 29.74
CA ASN A 206 41.30 -5.61 29.64
C ASN A 206 42.39 -4.53 29.45
N ALA A 207 42.04 -3.24 29.47
CA ALA A 207 43.02 -2.17 29.37
C ALA A 207 43.73 -1.99 30.71
N LEU A 208 45.04 -2.19 30.71
CA LEU A 208 45.89 -2.00 31.88
C LEU A 208 45.79 -0.55 32.36
N THR A 209 45.28 -0.34 33.58
CA THR A 209 45.08 1.01 34.11
C THR A 209 46.42 1.65 34.45
N LYS A 210 46.46 2.98 34.56
CA LYS A 210 47.70 3.71 34.90
C LYS A 210 48.26 3.26 36.26
N GLU A 211 47.39 2.94 37.20
CA GLU A 211 47.74 2.45 38.53
C GLU A 211 48.36 1.05 38.48
N ASP A 212 47.85 0.17 37.62
CA ASP A 212 48.42 -1.17 37.42
C ASP A 212 49.83 -1.09 36.82
N ILE A 213 50.04 -0.19 35.85
CA ILE A 213 51.36 0.05 35.25
C ILE A 213 52.35 0.55 36.31
N GLU A 214 51.94 1.50 37.16
CA GLU A 214 52.79 2.06 38.21
C GLU A 214 53.15 1.00 39.27
N ASN A 215 52.20 0.14 39.64
CA ASN A 215 52.44 -0.98 40.55
C ASN A 215 53.44 -2.00 39.96
N ILE A 216 53.33 -2.33 38.67
CA ILE A 216 54.27 -3.23 37.98
C ILE A 216 55.68 -2.63 37.96
N VAL A 217 55.82 -1.33 37.64
CA VAL A 217 57.12 -0.64 37.64
C VAL A 217 57.72 -0.63 39.04
N ARG A 218 56.94 -0.32 40.07
CA ARG A 218 57.38 -0.33 41.47
C ARG A 218 57.84 -1.71 41.93
N LEU A 219 57.15 -2.78 41.53
CA LEU A 219 57.56 -4.15 41.80
C LEU A 219 58.89 -4.47 41.11
N GLY A 220 59.07 -4.02 39.86
CA GLY A 220 60.32 -4.14 39.11
C GLY A 220 61.50 -3.42 39.79
N GLU A 221 61.30 -2.20 40.27
CA GLU A 221 62.31 -1.45 41.03
C GLU A 221 62.66 -2.13 42.34
N LYS A 222 61.66 -2.65 43.06
CA LYS A 222 61.88 -3.40 44.30
C LYS A 222 62.68 -4.68 44.05
N ALA A 223 62.38 -5.41 42.98
CA ALA A 223 63.12 -6.61 42.57
C ALA A 223 64.58 -6.28 42.21
N LYS A 224 64.84 -5.17 41.50
CA LYS A 224 66.20 -4.68 41.24
C LYS A 224 66.95 -4.36 42.53
N GLY A 225 66.31 -3.69 43.48
CA GLY A 225 66.91 -3.40 44.79
C GLY A 225 67.31 -4.67 45.55
N TYR A 226 66.48 -5.72 45.51
CA TYR A 226 66.85 -7.02 46.08
C TYR A 226 68.05 -7.64 45.37
N LEU A 227 68.11 -7.57 44.04
CA LEU A 227 69.27 -8.07 43.29
C LEU A 227 70.56 -7.33 43.67
N GLU A 228 70.54 -6.01 43.76
CA GLU A 228 71.70 -5.21 44.16
C GLU A 228 72.17 -5.52 45.59
N THR A 229 71.24 -5.82 46.52
CA THR A 229 71.62 -6.26 47.87
C THR A 229 72.25 -7.64 47.88
N ILE A 230 71.79 -8.56 47.02
CA ILE A 230 72.40 -9.89 46.87
C ILE A 230 73.79 -9.76 46.25
N GLU A 231 73.95 -8.94 45.20
CA GLU A 231 75.26 -8.70 44.56
C GLU A 231 76.26 -8.09 45.54
N LYS A 232 75.85 -7.11 46.35
CA LYS A 232 76.71 -6.56 47.41
C LYS A 232 77.07 -7.57 48.50
N GLY A 233 76.13 -8.42 48.90
CA GLY A 233 76.40 -9.50 49.85
C GLY A 233 77.43 -10.49 49.30
N VAL A 234 77.31 -10.86 48.02
CA VAL A 234 78.28 -11.71 47.32
C VAL A 234 79.64 -11.02 47.20
N GLU A 235 79.70 -9.72 46.89
CA GLU A 235 80.97 -8.97 46.86
C GLU A 235 81.64 -8.88 48.25
N GLU A 236 80.86 -8.68 49.32
CA GLU A 236 81.37 -8.67 50.69
C GLU A 236 81.86 -10.05 51.15
N ASP A 237 81.16 -11.13 50.78
CA ASP A 237 81.57 -12.50 51.10
C ASP A 237 82.84 -12.90 50.33
N VAL A 238 82.97 -12.49 49.07
CA VAL A 238 84.20 -12.67 48.27
C VAL A 238 85.38 -11.86 48.84
N GLN A 239 85.15 -10.66 49.36
CA GLN A 239 86.19 -9.88 50.04
C GLN A 239 86.61 -10.50 51.38
N LYS A 240 85.70 -11.12 52.13
CA LYS A 240 86.02 -11.87 53.36
C LYS A 240 86.84 -13.12 53.06
N GLU A 241 86.44 -13.94 52.08
CA GLU A 241 87.23 -15.09 51.64
C GLU A 241 88.59 -14.68 51.05
N GLY A 242 88.69 -13.50 50.43
CA GLY A 242 89.95 -12.92 49.98
C GLY A 242 90.89 -12.59 51.14
N LYS A 243 90.36 -11.91 52.18
CA LYS A 243 91.13 -11.56 53.39
C LYS A 243 91.53 -12.79 54.21
N GLU A 244 90.64 -13.76 54.38
CA GLU A 244 90.95 -15.00 55.13
C GLU A 244 92.08 -15.79 54.46
N ARG A 245 92.12 -15.82 53.11
CA ARG A 245 93.20 -16.47 52.35
C ARG A 245 94.52 -15.71 52.34
N GLU A 246 94.53 -14.39 52.57
CA GLU A 246 95.77 -13.62 52.78
C GLU A 246 96.31 -13.78 54.20
N ILE A 247 95.45 -13.97 55.21
CA ILE A 247 95.84 -14.22 56.60
C ILE A 247 96.41 -15.64 56.77
N GLU A 248 95.92 -16.63 56.02
CA GLU A 248 96.42 -18.02 56.06
C GLU A 248 97.79 -18.19 55.35
N LYS A 249 98.27 -17.17 54.61
CA LYS A 249 99.53 -17.20 53.85
C LYS A 249 100.65 -16.31 54.42
N ALA A 250 100.42 -15.62 55.54
CA ALA A 250 101.40 -14.81 56.27
C ALA A 250 101.81 -15.48 57.58
#